data_AF-A0A4S8MU18-F1
#
_entry.id   AF-A0A4S8MU18-F1
#
_cell.length_a   1.000
_cell.length_b   1.000
_cell.length_c   1.000
_cell.angle_alpha   90.00
_cell.angle_beta   90.00
_cell.angle_gamma   90.00
#
_symmetry.space_group_name_H-M   'P 1'
#
loop_
_entity.id
_entity.type
_entity.pdbx_description
1 polymer ?
#
loop_
_entity_poly.entity_id
_entity_poly.type
_entity_poly.pdbx_seq_one_letter_code
_entity_poly.pdbx_strand_id
1 'polypeptide(L)'
;MIELLPVVAEDISASSARDHLVCVNALMKNTLIRALNQILQLVPSIQSGQSPAFVGFMEYVVVFCDMTCLHLSGDERFLTTPNAEGIALVEVFGPECNPNGKSLRERLEKLREVASSFKESPAEADMSKLEVLLGDGGELGKMMKKQLELMGDKNLGKDIKDEVLRNMIQENIGWISQNSDITVLLPFIVAHHDPSTAGGWPQIPPEGLAELPKMVEVRAECWKFAPFNPVSGEKNVSALHDSQCK
;
A
#
# COMPACT_ATOMS: atom_id res chain seq x y z
N MET A 1 1.34 8.29 -14.47
CA MET A 1 1.77 7.13 -13.65
C MET A 1 2.82 7.61 -12.68
N ILE A 2 2.66 7.28 -11.40
CA ILE A 2 3.59 7.61 -10.32
C ILE A 2 4.79 6.68 -10.43
N GLU A 3 5.99 7.23 -10.29
CA GLU A 3 7.24 6.48 -10.30
C GLU A 3 7.35 5.59 -9.06
N LEU A 4 7.83 4.35 -9.23
CA LEU A 4 8.12 3.46 -8.12
C LEU A 4 9.41 3.90 -7.40
N LEU A 5 9.44 3.66 -6.10
CA LEU A 5 10.60 3.89 -5.26
C LEU A 5 11.70 2.85 -5.56
N PRO A 6 12.98 3.22 -5.46
CA PRO A 6 14.09 2.30 -5.67
C PRO A 6 14.06 1.20 -4.60
N VAL A 7 14.28 -0.05 -5.02
CA VAL A 7 14.42 -1.22 -4.14
C VAL A 7 15.75 -1.89 -4.46
N VAL A 8 16.51 -2.25 -3.42
CA VAL A 8 17.74 -3.03 -3.57
C VAL A 8 17.36 -4.51 -3.48
N ALA A 9 17.69 -5.29 -4.51
CA ALA A 9 17.35 -6.71 -4.65
C ALA A 9 18.24 -7.63 -3.79
N GLU A 10 18.56 -7.22 -2.57
CA GLU A 10 19.41 -7.98 -1.65
C GLU A 10 18.57 -8.81 -0.67
N ASP A 11 19.21 -9.77 -0.01
CA ASP A 11 18.62 -10.52 1.10
C ASP A 11 18.34 -9.57 2.28
N ILE A 12 17.09 -9.09 2.31
CA ILE A 12 16.55 -8.18 3.31
C ILE A 12 16.76 -8.71 4.75
N SER A 13 16.91 -10.02 4.94
CA SER A 13 17.08 -10.63 6.25
C SER A 13 18.52 -10.54 6.78
N ALA A 14 19.51 -10.41 5.88
CA ALA A 14 20.92 -10.35 6.22
C ALA A 14 21.45 -8.90 6.37
N SER A 15 20.62 -7.90 6.08
CA SER A 15 21.03 -6.49 6.07
C SER A 15 21.01 -5.84 7.46
N SER A 16 21.68 -4.69 7.60
CA SER A 16 21.54 -3.85 8.79
C SER A 16 20.07 -3.45 8.98
N ALA A 17 19.65 -3.13 10.21
CA ALA A 17 18.28 -2.70 10.49
C ALA A 17 17.92 -1.41 9.73
N ARG A 18 18.91 -0.59 9.39
CA ARG A 18 18.73 0.63 8.58
C ARG A 18 18.40 0.29 7.13
N ASP A 19 19.21 -0.56 6.51
CA ASP A 19 18.97 -1.01 5.14
C ASP A 19 17.64 -1.78 5.06
N HIS A 20 17.34 -2.57 6.10
CA HIS A 20 16.08 -3.29 6.25
C HIS A 20 14.90 -2.32 6.33
N LEU A 21 15.00 -1.25 7.14
CA LEU A 21 13.96 -0.22 7.26
C LEU A 21 13.65 0.42 5.91
N VAL A 22 14.69 0.88 5.20
CA VAL A 22 14.56 1.55 3.90
C VAL A 22 13.94 0.58 2.89
N CYS A 23 14.44 -0.66 2.83
CA CYS A 23 13.95 -1.65 1.88
C CYS A 23 12.48 -2.03 2.12
N VAL A 24 12.10 -2.37 3.36
CA VAL A 24 10.72 -2.73 3.70
C VAL A 24 9.76 -1.56 3.48
N ASN A 25 10.18 -0.33 3.80
CA ASN A 25 9.38 0.86 3.50
C ASN A 25 9.18 1.05 2.00
N ALA A 26 10.25 0.94 1.21
CA ALA A 26 10.18 1.08 -0.24
C ALA A 26 9.24 0.02 -0.85
N LEU A 27 9.34 -1.23 -0.40
CA LEU A 27 8.49 -2.33 -0.86
C LEU A 27 7.01 -2.09 -0.53
N MET A 28 6.69 -1.78 0.73
CA MET A 28 5.30 -1.50 1.12
C MET A 28 4.74 -0.29 0.37
N LYS A 29 5.49 0.81 0.29
CA LYS A 29 5.08 2.01 -0.45
C LYS A 29 4.90 1.71 -1.95
N ASN A 30 5.73 0.87 -2.54
CA ASN A 30 5.57 0.42 -3.92
C ASN A 30 4.29 -0.41 -4.13
N THR A 31 3.85 -1.22 -3.16
CA THR A 31 2.54 -1.91 -3.28
C THR A 31 1.38 -0.90 -3.38
N LEU A 32 1.41 0.15 -2.55
CA LEU A 32 0.40 1.22 -2.55
C LEU A 32 0.46 2.05 -3.85
N ILE A 33 1.67 2.41 -4.31
CA ILE A 33 1.85 3.13 -5.56
C ILE A 33 1.36 2.29 -6.76
N ARG A 34 1.64 0.98 -6.79
CA ARG A 34 1.13 0.10 -7.85
C ARG A 34 -0.40 0.01 -7.83
N ALA A 35 -1.02 -0.11 -6.66
CA ALA A 35 -2.48 -0.09 -6.53
C ALA A 35 -3.08 1.23 -7.07
N LEU A 36 -2.52 2.38 -6.67
CA LEU A 36 -2.98 3.69 -7.15
C LEU A 36 -2.80 3.84 -8.67
N ASN A 37 -1.64 3.44 -9.19
CA ASN A 37 -1.37 3.45 -10.63
C ASN A 37 -2.38 2.60 -11.40
N GLN A 38 -2.73 1.44 -10.85
CA GLN A 38 -3.72 0.54 -11.43
C GLN A 38 -5.12 1.15 -11.43
N ILE A 39 -5.52 1.80 -10.33
CA ILE A 39 -6.79 2.55 -10.26
C ILE A 39 -6.80 3.67 -11.31
N LEU A 40 -5.77 4.52 -11.34
CA LEU A 40 -5.66 5.63 -12.30
C LEU A 40 -5.72 5.17 -13.75
N GLN A 41 -5.18 3.98 -14.05
CA GLN A 41 -5.25 3.39 -15.38
C GLN A 41 -6.64 2.86 -15.73
N LEU A 42 -7.35 2.28 -14.75
CA LEU A 42 -8.63 1.61 -14.98
C LEU A 42 -9.83 2.58 -14.97
N VAL A 43 -9.80 3.63 -14.14
CA VAL A 43 -10.92 4.57 -13.97
C VAL A 43 -11.53 5.05 -15.30
N PRO A 44 -10.74 5.48 -16.32
CA PRO A 44 -11.32 5.98 -17.57
C PRO A 44 -12.06 4.92 -18.41
N SER A 45 -11.81 3.64 -18.15
CA SER A 45 -12.39 2.51 -18.89
C SER A 45 -13.53 1.80 -18.17
N ILE A 46 -13.71 2.05 -16.87
CA ILE A 46 -14.79 1.45 -16.10
C ILE A 46 -16.08 2.23 -16.38
N GLN A 47 -16.99 1.61 -17.13
CA GLN A 47 -18.34 2.16 -17.37
C GLN A 47 -19.16 2.15 -16.08
N SER A 48 -19.82 3.27 -15.77
CA SER A 48 -20.68 3.38 -14.59
C SER A 48 -21.88 2.44 -14.68
N GLY A 49 -22.19 1.75 -13.58
CA GLY A 49 -23.48 1.09 -13.32
C GLY A 49 -23.90 -0.08 -14.20
N GLN A 50 -23.26 -0.32 -15.35
CA GLN A 50 -23.70 -1.32 -16.33
C GLN A 50 -22.78 -2.56 -16.39
N SER A 51 -21.53 -2.43 -15.95
CA SER A 51 -20.59 -3.55 -15.94
C SER A 51 -20.70 -4.38 -14.66
N PRO A 52 -20.77 -5.72 -14.75
CA PRO A 52 -20.62 -6.60 -13.58
C PRO A 52 -19.33 -6.36 -12.80
N ALA A 53 -18.29 -5.85 -13.47
CA ALA A 53 -17.00 -5.54 -12.86
C ALA A 53 -17.03 -4.24 -12.01
N PHE A 54 -18.04 -3.39 -12.17
CA PHE A 54 -18.10 -2.08 -11.53
C PHE A 54 -18.05 -2.16 -9.99
N VAL A 55 -18.88 -3.03 -9.41
CA VAL A 55 -18.95 -3.23 -7.94
C VAL A 55 -17.61 -3.74 -7.39
N GLY A 56 -16.98 -4.70 -8.08
CA GLY A 56 -15.67 -5.20 -7.70
C GLY A 56 -14.58 -4.13 -7.79
N PHE A 57 -14.65 -3.24 -8.78
CA PHE A 57 -13.71 -2.15 -8.92
C PHE A 57 -13.88 -1.09 -7.83
N MET A 58 -15.13 -0.75 -7.46
CA MET A 58 -15.38 0.14 -6.33
C MET A 58 -14.87 -0.46 -5.02
N GLU A 59 -15.06 -1.76 -4.80
CA GLU A 59 -14.49 -2.46 -3.64
C GLU A 59 -12.96 -2.41 -3.62
N TYR A 60 -12.31 -2.54 -4.79
CA TYR A 60 -10.87 -2.39 -4.93
C TYR A 60 -10.37 -0.99 -4.57
N VAL A 61 -11.10 0.06 -4.95
CA VAL A 61 -10.80 1.44 -4.54
C VAL A 61 -10.94 1.62 -3.01
N VAL A 62 -12.00 1.06 -2.40
CA VAL A 62 -12.18 1.10 -0.94
C VAL A 62 -11.01 0.42 -0.23
N VAL A 63 -10.63 -0.79 -0.67
CA VAL A 63 -9.47 -1.51 -0.12
C VAL A 63 -8.18 -0.69 -0.24
N PHE A 64 -7.94 -0.04 -1.39
CA PHE A 64 -6.79 0.85 -1.56
C PHE A 64 -6.79 2.00 -0.56
N CYS A 65 -7.94 2.66 -0.35
CA CYS A 65 -8.08 3.74 0.63
C CYS A 65 -7.79 3.24 2.05
N ASP A 66 -8.39 2.12 2.45
CA ASP A 66 -8.21 1.52 3.78
C ASP A 66 -6.74 1.15 4.03
N MET A 67 -6.08 0.50 3.07
CA MET A 67 -4.66 0.11 3.18
C MET A 67 -3.73 1.33 3.21
N THR A 68 -4.03 2.37 2.42
CA THR A 68 -3.25 3.60 2.43
C THR A 68 -3.41 4.32 3.77
N CYS A 69 -4.64 4.48 4.27
CA CYS A 69 -4.90 5.08 5.58
C CYS A 69 -4.23 4.30 6.72
N LEU A 70 -4.28 2.97 6.70
CA LEU A 70 -3.60 2.11 7.65
C LEU A 70 -2.09 2.33 7.62
N HIS A 71 -1.49 2.36 6.42
CA HIS A 71 -0.06 2.61 6.26
C HIS A 71 0.36 3.99 6.79
N LEU A 72 -0.40 5.04 6.48
CA LEU A 72 -0.10 6.39 6.98
C LEU A 72 -0.18 6.45 8.52
N SER A 73 -1.16 5.76 9.13
CA SER A 73 -1.27 5.67 10.58
C SER A 73 -0.11 4.86 11.19
N GLY A 74 0.32 3.80 10.52
CA GLY A 74 1.51 3.03 10.90
C GLY A 74 2.79 3.86 10.84
N ASP A 75 3.02 4.60 9.76
CA ASP A 75 4.17 5.50 9.60
C ASP A 75 4.17 6.59 10.67
N GLU A 76 3.03 7.25 10.90
CA GLU A 76 2.91 8.27 11.95
C GLU A 76 3.24 7.69 13.33
N ARG A 77 2.67 6.53 13.68
CA ARG A 77 2.96 5.85 14.94
C ARG A 77 4.43 5.47 15.05
N PHE A 78 4.98 4.82 14.02
CA PHE A 78 6.37 4.36 13.98
C PHE A 78 7.36 5.51 14.15
N LEU A 79 7.08 6.65 13.51
CA LEU A 79 7.96 7.81 13.52
C LEU A 79 7.89 8.61 14.83
N THR A 80 6.73 8.64 15.48
CA THR A 80 6.49 9.51 16.65
C THR A 80 6.51 8.79 17.99
N THR A 81 6.39 7.45 18.01
CA THR A 81 6.43 6.68 19.25
C THR A 81 7.88 6.55 19.73
N PRO A 82 8.21 6.99 20.97
CA PRO A 82 9.53 6.80 21.53
C PRO A 82 9.86 5.31 21.69
N ASN A 83 11.10 4.93 21.39
CA ASN A 83 11.62 3.59 21.60
C ASN A 83 11.92 3.30 23.09
N ALA A 84 12.49 2.13 23.39
CA ALA A 84 12.87 1.76 24.75
C ALA A 84 13.90 2.69 25.42
N GLU A 85 14.65 3.46 24.62
CA GLU A 85 15.62 4.46 25.07
C GLU A 85 14.99 5.88 25.14
N GLY A 86 13.69 6.01 24.87
CA GLY A 86 12.95 7.27 24.91
C GLY A 86 13.13 8.16 23.68
N ILE A 87 13.70 7.65 22.59
CA ILE A 87 13.98 8.40 21.36
C ILE A 87 12.90 8.10 20.32
N ALA A 88 12.27 9.13 19.76
CA ALA A 88 11.38 9.00 18.61
C ALA A 88 12.14 9.21 17.29
N LEU A 89 11.77 8.49 16.23
CA LEU A 89 12.47 8.60 14.94
C LEU A 89 12.33 9.99 14.31
N VAL A 90 11.23 10.71 14.55
CA VAL A 90 11.06 12.10 14.10
C VAL A 90 12.08 13.05 14.74
N GLU A 91 12.62 12.73 15.91
CA GLU A 91 13.71 13.50 16.54
C GLU A 91 15.06 13.27 15.83
N VAL A 92 15.18 12.14 15.13
CA VAL A 92 16.39 11.74 14.37
C VAL A 92 16.30 12.19 12.91
N PHE A 93 15.17 11.94 12.25
CA PHE A 93 14.94 12.26 10.83
C PHE A 93 14.47 13.70 10.59
N GLY A 94 14.03 14.40 11.65
CA GLY A 94 13.38 15.71 11.56
C GLY A 94 11.88 15.62 11.25
N PRO A 95 11.11 16.68 11.53
CA PRO A 95 9.65 16.71 11.33
C PRO A 95 9.23 16.48 9.87
N GLU A 96 10.11 16.73 8.90
CA GLU A 96 9.84 16.52 7.48
C GLU A 96 9.67 15.03 7.11
N CYS A 97 10.12 14.10 7.97
CA CYS A 97 9.93 12.66 7.75
C CYS A 97 8.49 12.20 8.03
N ASN A 98 7.72 13.01 8.76
CA ASN A 98 6.32 12.77 9.07
C ASN A 98 5.51 14.03 8.74
N PRO A 99 5.42 14.43 7.47
CA PRO A 99 4.69 15.62 7.09
C PRO A 99 3.21 15.48 7.49
N ASN A 100 2.55 16.60 7.80
CA ASN A 100 1.13 16.59 8.14
C ASN A 100 0.30 16.07 6.96
N GLY A 101 -0.10 14.80 7.04
CA GLY A 101 -0.90 14.12 6.01
C GLY A 101 -2.41 14.38 6.10
N LYS A 102 -2.87 15.38 6.87
CA LYS A 102 -4.31 15.62 7.10
C LYS A 102 -5.10 15.82 5.79
N SER A 103 -4.60 16.64 4.86
CA SER A 103 -5.26 16.86 3.57
C SER A 103 -5.41 15.57 2.76
N LEU A 104 -4.36 14.75 2.74
CA LEU A 104 -4.33 13.48 2.05
C LEU A 104 -5.30 12.48 2.70
N ARG A 105 -5.31 12.36 4.03
CA ARG A 105 -6.24 11.51 4.78
C ARG A 105 -7.69 11.91 4.54
N GLU A 106 -8.00 13.21 4.59
CA GLU A 106 -9.35 13.72 4.29
C GLU A 106 -9.78 13.42 2.84
N ARG A 107 -8.84 13.47 1.88
CA ARG A 107 -9.12 13.09 0.49
C ARG A 107 -9.34 11.59 0.34
N LEU A 108 -8.54 10.76 1.00
CA LEU A 108 -8.68 9.30 1.00
C LEU A 108 -10.02 8.87 1.64
N GLU A 109 -10.44 9.50 2.73
CA GLU A 109 -11.74 9.20 3.34
C GLU A 109 -12.89 9.58 2.41
N LYS A 110 -12.85 10.76 1.79
CA LYS A 110 -13.88 11.15 0.80
C LYS A 110 -13.90 10.20 -0.40
N LEU A 111 -12.72 9.77 -0.88
CA LEU A 111 -12.62 8.81 -1.97
C LEU A 111 -13.25 7.46 -1.58
N ARG A 112 -12.96 7.00 -0.37
CA ARG A 112 -13.53 5.78 0.23
C ARG A 112 -15.05 5.85 0.37
N GLU A 113 -15.57 6.96 0.88
CA GLU A 113 -17.01 7.22 1.02
C GLU A 113 -17.72 7.21 -0.34
N VAL A 114 -17.16 7.91 -1.33
CA VAL A 114 -17.70 7.95 -2.70
C VAL A 114 -17.69 6.56 -3.34
N ALA A 115 -16.58 5.82 -3.26
CA ALA A 115 -16.49 4.47 -3.80
C ALA A 115 -17.48 3.51 -3.11
N SER A 116 -17.65 3.64 -1.79
CA SER A 116 -18.64 2.85 -1.03
C SER A 116 -20.07 3.17 -1.48
N SER A 117 -20.39 4.45 -1.66
CA SER A 117 -21.71 4.88 -2.17
C SER A 117 -21.97 4.37 -3.59
N PHE A 118 -20.97 4.42 -4.48
CA PHE A 118 -21.11 3.89 -5.83
C PHE A 118 -21.25 2.37 -5.86
N LYS A 119 -20.61 1.67 -4.92
CA LYS A 119 -20.81 0.22 -4.75
C LYS A 119 -22.26 -0.12 -4.37
N GLU A 120 -22.88 0.68 -3.51
CA GLU A 120 -24.27 0.49 -3.06
C GLU A 120 -25.30 0.91 -4.11
N SER A 121 -24.99 1.98 -4.86
CA SER A 121 -25.86 2.53 -5.91
C SER A 121 -25.11 2.69 -7.25
N PRO A 122 -24.74 1.59 -7.95
CA PRO A 122 -23.95 1.67 -9.18
C PRO A 122 -24.55 2.52 -10.30
N ALA A 123 -25.89 2.55 -10.41
CA ALA A 123 -26.60 3.32 -11.42
C ALA A 123 -26.50 4.84 -11.24
N GLU A 124 -26.15 5.29 -10.03
CA GLU A 124 -26.01 6.71 -9.68
C GLU A 124 -24.53 7.17 -9.69
N ALA A 125 -23.62 6.26 -10.08
CA ALA A 125 -22.20 6.53 -10.03
C ALA A 125 -21.78 7.62 -11.03
N ASP A 126 -21.13 8.65 -10.50
CA ASP A 126 -20.52 9.74 -11.24
C ASP A 126 -18.99 9.61 -11.18
N MET A 127 -18.41 8.99 -12.21
CA MET A 127 -16.98 8.72 -12.26
C MET A 127 -16.12 9.99 -12.22
N SER A 128 -16.66 11.16 -12.59
CA SER A 128 -15.92 12.43 -12.49
C SER A 128 -15.59 12.80 -11.05
N LYS A 129 -16.45 12.45 -10.08
CA LYS A 129 -16.15 12.64 -8.64
C LYS A 129 -14.98 11.78 -8.19
N LEU A 130 -14.92 10.55 -8.69
CA LEU A 130 -13.82 9.63 -8.41
C LEU A 130 -12.50 10.16 -8.98
N GLU A 131 -12.51 10.61 -10.23
CA GLU A 131 -11.35 11.21 -10.91
C GLU A 131 -10.82 12.44 -10.17
N VAL A 132 -11.71 13.35 -9.75
CA VAL A 132 -11.32 14.55 -8.99
C VAL A 132 -10.68 14.20 -7.65
N LEU A 133 -11.20 13.19 -6.94
CA LEU A 133 -10.67 12.75 -5.65
C LEU A 133 -9.38 11.95 -5.77
N LEU A 134 -9.18 11.21 -6.86
CA LEU A 134 -7.90 10.55 -7.15
C LEU A 134 -6.82 11.56 -7.53
N GLY A 135 -7.18 12.59 -8.30
CA GLY A 135 -6.23 13.54 -8.88
C GLY A 135 -5.18 12.81 -9.73
N ASP A 136 -3.95 13.34 -9.74
CA ASP A 136 -2.80 12.68 -10.39
C ASP A 136 -2.07 11.69 -9.47
N GLY A 137 -2.51 11.56 -8.21
CA GLY A 137 -1.84 10.78 -7.17
C GLY A 137 -0.45 11.29 -6.76
N GLY A 138 -0.01 12.44 -7.28
CA GLY A 138 1.34 12.96 -7.12
C GLY A 138 1.67 13.37 -5.68
N GLU A 139 0.68 13.76 -4.88
CA GLU A 139 0.85 14.08 -3.46
C GLU A 139 1.33 12.87 -2.66
N LEU A 140 0.69 11.71 -2.82
CA LEU A 140 1.06 10.46 -2.14
C LEU A 140 2.48 10.03 -2.54
N GLY A 141 2.77 10.00 -3.85
CA GLY A 141 4.07 9.59 -4.37
C GLY A 141 5.21 10.49 -3.91
N LYS A 142 5.02 11.82 -3.93
CA LYS A 142 6.01 12.79 -3.45
C LYS A 142 6.29 12.63 -1.95
N MET A 143 5.24 12.43 -1.15
CA MET A 143 5.38 12.20 0.29
C MET A 143 6.18 10.92 0.56
N MET A 144 5.77 9.79 -0.03
CA MET A 144 6.46 8.50 0.15
C MET A 144 7.92 8.54 -0.28
N LYS A 145 8.22 9.20 -1.41
CA LYS A 145 9.59 9.41 -1.89
C LYS A 145 10.41 10.25 -0.92
N LYS A 146 9.85 11.37 -0.45
CA LYS A 146 10.53 12.26 0.50
C LYS A 146 10.83 11.56 1.83
N GLN A 147 9.88 10.78 2.35
CA GLN A 147 10.09 9.97 3.56
C GLN A 147 11.23 8.98 3.36
N LEU A 148 11.27 8.27 2.23
CA LEU A 148 12.32 7.29 1.96
C LEU A 148 13.70 7.94 1.80
N GLU A 149 13.78 9.08 1.10
CA GLU A 149 15.01 9.88 0.99
C GLU A 149 15.53 10.31 2.38
N LEU A 150 14.61 10.75 3.25
CA LEU A 150 14.93 11.13 4.63
C LEU A 150 15.26 9.94 5.53
N MET A 151 14.90 8.70 5.18
CA MET A 151 15.32 7.51 5.92
C MET A 151 16.67 6.95 5.42
N GLY A 152 16.99 7.20 4.15
CA GLY A 152 18.21 6.71 3.50
C GLY A 152 19.41 7.65 3.61
N ASP A 153 19.26 8.87 4.14
CA ASP A 153 20.39 9.79 4.31
C ASP A 153 21.42 9.18 5.27
N LYS A 154 22.65 8.99 4.79
CA LYS A 154 23.74 8.31 5.50
C LYS A 154 24.14 9.00 6.81
N ASN A 155 23.63 10.20 7.05
CA ASN A 155 23.83 10.98 8.28
C ASN A 155 22.92 10.54 9.43
N LEU A 156 22.03 9.57 9.20
CA LEU A 156 21.03 9.07 10.16
C LEU A 156 21.62 8.12 11.19
N GLY A 157 22.34 8.74 12.11
CA GLY A 157 22.42 8.33 13.49
C GLY A 157 23.20 7.06 13.72
N LYS A 158 24.42 7.21 14.24
CA LYS A 158 24.98 6.22 15.16
C LYS A 158 24.16 6.11 16.46
N ASP A 159 23.12 6.93 16.61
CA ASP A 159 22.42 7.20 17.85
C ASP A 159 21.40 6.12 18.23
N ILE A 160 20.86 5.37 17.26
CA ILE A 160 19.99 4.20 17.53
C ILE A 160 20.76 2.91 17.24
N LYS A 161 20.82 2.02 18.22
CA LYS A 161 21.43 0.69 18.05
C LYS A 161 20.64 -0.15 17.05
N ASP A 162 21.33 -1.01 16.29
CA ASP A 162 20.70 -1.85 15.26
C ASP A 162 19.55 -2.70 15.81
N GLU A 163 19.76 -3.33 16.96
CA GLU A 163 18.75 -4.15 17.64
C GLU A 163 17.51 -3.34 18.05
N VAL A 164 17.70 -2.12 18.56
CA VAL A 164 16.58 -1.24 18.93
C VAL A 164 15.76 -0.88 17.70
N LEU A 165 16.42 -0.48 16.61
CA LEU A 165 15.73 -0.15 15.36
C LEU A 165 15.00 -1.38 14.78
N ARG A 166 15.61 -2.56 14.85
CA ARG A 166 14.99 -3.82 14.41
C ARG A 166 13.72 -4.14 15.19
N ASN A 167 13.75 -3.95 16.51
CA ASN A 167 12.57 -4.14 17.36
C ASN A 167 11.46 -3.14 17.00
N MET A 168 11.78 -1.87 16.76
CA MET A 168 10.80 -0.87 16.32
C MET A 168 10.14 -1.26 14.99
N ILE A 169 10.91 -1.78 14.03
CA ILE A 169 10.38 -2.26 12.75
C ILE A 169 9.41 -3.42 12.96
N GLN A 170 9.80 -4.41 13.77
CA GLN A 170 8.96 -5.57 14.09
C GLN A 170 7.68 -5.17 14.83
N GLU A 171 7.78 -4.25 15.78
CA GLU A 171 6.62 -3.70 16.49
C GLU A 171 5.65 -2.99 15.54
N ASN A 172 6.18 -2.24 14.56
CA ASN A 172 5.34 -1.58 13.56
C ASN A 172 4.65 -2.59 12.63
N ILE A 173 5.37 -3.61 12.15
CA ILE A 173 4.78 -4.69 11.35
C ILE A 173 3.70 -5.42 12.16
N GLY A 174 3.96 -5.69 13.44
CA GLY A 174 2.99 -6.30 14.36
C GLY A 174 1.76 -5.42 14.55
N TRP A 175 1.95 -4.10 14.73
CA TRP A 175 0.85 -3.15 14.86
C TRP A 175 -0.01 -3.09 13.59
N ILE A 176 0.60 -3.00 12.40
CA ILE A 176 -0.12 -3.01 11.12
C ILE A 176 -0.95 -4.29 11.01
N SER A 177 -0.36 -5.44 11.33
CA SER A 177 -1.05 -6.74 11.27
C SER A 177 -2.26 -6.79 12.21
N GLN A 178 -2.13 -6.29 13.44
CA GLN A 178 -3.21 -6.26 14.44
C GLN A 178 -4.33 -5.25 14.14
N ASN A 179 -4.03 -4.21 13.37
CA ASN A 179 -4.98 -3.15 13.00
C ASN A 179 -5.50 -3.32 11.57
N SER A 180 -5.37 -4.52 11.01
CA SER A 180 -5.83 -4.87 9.67
C SER A 180 -6.70 -6.11 9.68
N ASP A 181 -7.61 -6.20 8.71
CA ASP A 181 -8.18 -7.49 8.32
C ASP A 181 -7.14 -8.27 7.53
N ILE A 182 -6.65 -9.38 8.08
CA ILE A 182 -5.61 -10.19 7.42
C ILE A 182 -6.08 -10.77 6.08
N THR A 183 -7.40 -10.96 5.91
CA THR A 183 -7.99 -11.39 4.63
C THR A 183 -7.94 -10.30 3.56
N VAL A 184 -7.57 -9.07 3.93
CA VAL A 184 -7.31 -7.94 3.03
C VAL A 184 -5.83 -7.64 2.95
N LEU A 185 -5.14 -7.48 4.09
CA LEU A 185 -3.75 -7.05 4.15
C LEU A 185 -2.83 -7.97 3.35
N LEU A 186 -2.90 -9.28 3.59
CA LEU A 186 -1.98 -10.21 2.95
C LEU A 186 -2.26 -10.31 1.44
N PRO A 187 -3.50 -10.57 0.97
CA PRO A 187 -3.83 -10.51 -0.46
C PRO A 187 -3.44 -9.19 -1.13
N PHE A 188 -3.64 -8.05 -0.46
CA PHE A 188 -3.24 -6.74 -0.99
C PHE A 188 -1.73 -6.68 -1.22
N ILE A 189 -0.91 -7.07 -0.24
CA ILE A 189 0.54 -7.03 -0.40
C ILE A 189 0.99 -7.91 -1.56
N VAL A 190 0.53 -9.17 -1.62
CA VAL A 190 0.99 -10.12 -2.67
C VAL A 190 0.46 -9.77 -4.06
N ALA A 191 -0.74 -9.19 -4.17
CA ALA A 191 -1.32 -8.81 -5.47
C ALA A 191 -0.67 -7.55 -6.07
N HIS A 192 0.09 -6.79 -5.28
CA HIS A 192 0.74 -5.55 -5.69
C HIS A 192 2.26 -5.56 -5.51
N HIS A 193 2.84 -6.64 -5.00
CA HIS A 193 4.27 -6.85 -5.01
C HIS A 193 4.71 -7.39 -6.38
N ASP A 194 5.90 -6.99 -6.84
CA ASP A 194 6.53 -7.58 -8.03
C ASP A 194 7.57 -8.60 -7.56
N PRO A 195 7.30 -9.91 -7.69
CA PRO A 195 8.18 -10.95 -7.20
C PRO A 195 9.60 -10.90 -7.81
N SER A 196 9.78 -10.27 -8.97
CA SER A 196 11.10 -10.12 -9.61
C SER A 196 11.99 -9.09 -8.92
N THR A 197 11.41 -8.17 -8.14
CA THR A 197 12.16 -7.08 -7.49
C THR A 197 12.67 -7.45 -6.11
N ALA A 198 11.95 -8.29 -5.37
CA ALA A 198 12.36 -8.83 -4.08
C ALA A 198 11.63 -10.15 -3.82
N GLY A 199 12.12 -11.26 -4.36
CA GLY A 199 11.43 -12.56 -4.30
C GLY A 199 11.22 -13.13 -2.90
N GLY A 200 12.00 -12.67 -1.91
CA GLY A 200 11.86 -13.07 -0.50
C GLY A 200 10.86 -12.22 0.29
N TRP A 201 10.19 -11.25 -0.33
CA TRP A 201 9.22 -10.37 0.33
C TRP A 201 7.83 -10.50 -0.30
N PRO A 202 6.74 -10.40 0.49
CA PRO A 202 6.73 -10.48 1.95
C PRO A 202 7.18 -11.87 2.43
N GLN A 203 7.75 -11.92 3.63
CA GLN A 203 8.06 -13.20 4.28
C GLN A 203 6.76 -13.81 4.82
N ILE A 204 6.18 -14.72 4.06
CA ILE A 204 4.96 -15.43 4.45
C ILE A 204 5.35 -16.83 4.90
N PRO A 205 4.97 -17.25 6.12
CA PRO A 205 5.25 -18.61 6.56
C PRO A 205 4.40 -19.61 5.73
N PRO A 206 4.82 -20.88 5.60
CA PRO A 206 4.14 -21.87 4.76
C PRO A 206 2.63 -22.00 5.02
N GLU A 207 2.21 -21.90 6.28
CA GLU A 207 0.80 -21.91 6.68
C GLU A 207 0.02 -20.70 6.13
N GLY A 208 0.66 -19.52 6.07
CA GLY A 208 0.06 -18.33 5.47
C GLY A 208 -0.12 -18.48 3.96
N LEU A 209 0.86 -19.09 3.29
CA LEU A 209 0.76 -19.40 1.86
C LEU A 209 -0.34 -20.43 1.57
N ALA A 210 -0.52 -21.41 2.45
CA ALA A 210 -1.57 -22.42 2.31
C ALA A 210 -2.99 -21.85 2.47
N GLU A 211 -3.16 -20.83 3.32
CA GLU A 211 -4.46 -20.18 3.55
C GLU A 211 -4.75 -19.04 2.58
N LEU A 212 -3.73 -18.53 1.88
CA LEU A 212 -3.84 -17.40 0.96
C LEU A 212 -4.95 -17.56 -0.10
N PRO A 213 -5.16 -18.72 -0.76
CA PRO A 213 -6.26 -18.89 -1.69
C PRO A 213 -7.64 -18.62 -1.08
N LYS A 214 -7.86 -19.06 0.18
CA LYS A 214 -9.13 -18.83 0.88
C LYS A 214 -9.32 -17.37 1.24
N MET A 215 -8.24 -16.68 1.64
CA MET A 215 -8.28 -15.23 1.91
C MET A 215 -8.64 -14.43 0.66
N VAL A 216 -8.05 -14.80 -0.48
CA VAL A 216 -8.33 -14.18 -1.78
C VAL A 216 -9.79 -14.36 -2.18
N GLU A 217 -10.38 -15.52 -1.91
CA GLU A 217 -11.76 -15.84 -2.29
C GLU A 217 -12.80 -14.94 -1.58
N VAL A 218 -12.51 -14.44 -0.38
CA VAL A 218 -13.38 -13.48 0.35
C VAL A 218 -13.71 -12.24 -0.49
N ARG A 219 -12.77 -11.82 -1.35
CA ARG A 219 -12.90 -10.62 -2.20
C ARG A 219 -12.45 -10.90 -3.64
N ALA A 220 -12.78 -12.07 -4.18
CA ALA A 220 -12.29 -12.51 -5.50
C ALA A 220 -12.51 -11.48 -6.63
N GLU A 221 -13.65 -10.79 -6.63
CA GLU A 221 -13.98 -9.78 -7.63
C GLU A 221 -13.08 -8.52 -7.55
N CYS A 222 -12.58 -8.18 -6.36
CA CYS A 222 -11.66 -7.06 -6.14
C CYS A 222 -10.27 -7.38 -6.71
N TRP A 223 -9.76 -8.59 -6.49
CA TRP A 223 -8.39 -8.95 -6.86
C TRP A 223 -8.17 -9.09 -8.37
N LYS A 224 -9.23 -9.16 -9.18
CA LYS A 224 -9.14 -9.13 -10.66
C LYS A 224 -8.54 -7.82 -11.18
N PHE A 225 -8.68 -6.73 -10.42
CA PHE A 225 -8.17 -5.42 -10.81
C PHE A 225 -6.71 -5.21 -10.42
N ALA A 226 -6.16 -6.01 -9.50
CA ALA A 226 -4.79 -5.90 -9.06
C ALA A 226 -3.79 -6.25 -10.19
N PRO A 227 -2.55 -5.75 -10.16
CA PRO A 227 -1.58 -5.98 -11.22
C PRO A 227 -1.07 -7.43 -11.29
N PHE A 228 -1.13 -8.18 -10.17
CA PHE A 228 -0.73 -9.58 -10.10
C PHE A 228 -1.83 -10.44 -9.47
N ASN A 229 -1.92 -11.70 -9.88
CA ASN A 229 -2.73 -12.70 -9.21
C ASN A 229 -2.11 -13.00 -7.84
N PRO A 230 -2.84 -12.82 -6.73
CA PRO A 230 -2.30 -13.00 -5.38
C PRO A 230 -1.84 -14.42 -5.06
N VAL A 231 -2.33 -15.44 -5.78
CA VAL A 231 -1.97 -16.85 -5.54
C VAL A 231 -0.83 -17.30 -6.45
N SER A 232 -0.91 -17.04 -7.76
CA SER A 232 0.11 -17.49 -8.70
C SER A 232 1.28 -16.52 -8.87
N GLY A 233 1.11 -15.25 -8.49
CA GLY A 233 2.08 -14.18 -8.75
C GLY A 233 2.15 -13.76 -10.22
N GLU A 234 1.32 -14.35 -11.09
CA GLU A 234 1.28 -14.02 -12.51
C GLU A 234 0.70 -12.63 -12.73
N LYS A 235 1.22 -11.89 -13.72
CA LYS A 235 0.72 -10.57 -14.06
C LYS A 235 -0.70 -10.67 -14.63
N ASN A 236 -1.62 -9.89 -14.09
CA ASN A 236 -2.98 -9.78 -14.62
C ASN A 236 -2.96 -8.91 -15.89
N VAL A 237 -3.16 -9.54 -17.05
CA VAL A 237 -3.26 -8.85 -18.35
C VAL A 237 -4.74 -8.55 -18.70
N SER A 238 -5.69 -9.23 -18.06
CA SER A 238 -7.11 -9.28 -18.43
C SER A 238 -7.96 -8.10 -17.95
N ALA A 239 -7.57 -7.38 -16.89
CA ALA A 239 -8.38 -6.30 -16.32
C ALA A 239 -8.70 -5.17 -17.33
N LEU A 240 -7.89 -5.04 -18.39
CA LEU A 240 -8.08 -4.06 -19.47
C LEU A 240 -8.93 -4.60 -20.64
N HIS A 241 -9.07 -5.92 -20.78
CA HIS A 241 -9.82 -6.54 -21.87
C HIS A 241 -11.29 -6.76 -21.53
N ASP A 242 -11.61 -7.08 -20.28
CA ASP A 242 -13.00 -7.29 -19.85
C ASP A 242 -13.80 -5.98 -19.74
N SER A 243 -13.13 -4.83 -19.54
CA SER A 243 -13.78 -3.50 -19.59
C SER A 243 -14.08 -3.01 -21.01
N GLN A 244 -13.53 -3.66 -22.04
CA GLN A 244 -13.73 -3.31 -23.45
C GLN A 244 -14.79 -4.17 -24.16
N CYS A 245 -15.32 -5.20 -23.50
CA CYS A 245 -16.33 -6.09 -24.07
C CYS A 245 -17.73 -5.85 -23.48
N LYS A 246 -18.35 -4.73 -23.88
CA LYS A 246 -19.70 -4.61 -24.45
C LYS A 246 -20.11 -3.15 -24.63
#